data_AF-A0A954ZBK4-F1
#
_entry.id   AF-A0A954ZBK4-F1
#
_cell.length_a   1.000
_cell.length_b   1.000
_cell.length_c   1.000
_cell.angle_alpha   90.00
_cell.angle_beta   90.00
_cell.angle_gamma   90.00
#
_symmetry.space_group_name_H-M   'P 1'
#
loop_
_entity.id
_entity.type
_entity.pdbx_description
1 polymer ?
#
loop_
_entity_poly.entity_id
_entity_poly.type
_entity_poly.pdbx_seq_one_letter_code
_entity_poly.pdbx_strand_id
1 'polypeptide(L)' 'PKFQFAYEEFFSDHPGGVHTLRCDGSVRFMDESTHRDVYFALCSRDGGETVDSQ' A
#
# COMPACT_ATOMS: atom_id res chain seq x y z
N PRO A 1 -1.77 9.87 -16.46
CA PRO A 1 -0.66 9.28 -17.26
C PRO A 1 -0.15 7.99 -16.60
N LYS A 2 0.15 6.94 -17.38
CA LYS A 2 0.51 5.58 -16.91
C LYS A 2 1.75 5.45 -16.01
N PHE A 3 2.45 6.56 -15.72
CA PHE A 3 3.74 6.57 -15.04
C PHE A 3 3.82 7.52 -13.85
N GLN A 4 2.70 8.12 -13.43
CA GLN A 4 2.72 9.11 -12.34
C GLN A 4 3.13 8.51 -10.98
N PHE A 5 2.97 7.18 -10.80
CA PHE A 5 3.27 6.49 -9.54
C PHE A 5 4.51 5.59 -9.58
N ALA A 6 5.22 5.49 -10.71
CA ALA A 6 6.40 4.61 -10.82
C ALA A 6 7.58 5.05 -9.95
N TYR A 7 7.53 6.27 -9.38
CA TYR A 7 8.52 6.80 -8.44
C TYR A 7 8.00 6.85 -6.99
N GLU A 8 6.72 6.54 -6.75
CA GLU A 8 6.07 6.59 -5.42
C GLU A 8 5.67 5.18 -4.96
N GLU A 9 6.51 4.19 -5.22
CA GLU A 9 6.30 2.80 -4.80
C GLU A 9 6.75 2.62 -3.34
N PHE A 10 6.07 1.74 -2.60
CA PHE A 10 6.61 1.31 -1.30
C PHE A 10 7.89 0.51 -1.54
N PHE A 11 9.02 1.02 -1.07
CA PHE A 11 10.33 0.39 -1.29
C PHE A 11 11.02 0.06 0.04
N SER A 12 11.63 -1.13 0.09
CA SER A 12 12.54 -1.58 1.15
C SER A 12 13.50 -2.61 0.57
N ASP A 13 14.76 -2.61 1.04
CA ASP A 13 15.72 -3.68 0.72
C ASP A 13 15.43 -4.99 1.49
N HIS A 14 14.41 -4.99 2.36
CA HIS A 14 13.98 -6.19 3.08
C HIS A 14 13.31 -7.19 2.12
N PRO A 15 13.73 -8.47 2.10
CA PRO A 15 13.09 -9.49 1.28
C PRO A 15 11.60 -9.67 1.60
N GLY A 16 10.75 -9.74 0.58
CA GLY A 16 9.34 -10.11 0.74
C GLY A 16 8.39 -8.97 1.13
N GLY A 17 8.85 -7.73 1.32
CA GLY A 17 7.94 -6.61 1.53
C GLY A 17 8.46 -5.48 2.41
N VAL A 18 7.53 -4.69 2.94
CA VAL A 18 7.79 -3.39 3.56
C VAL A 18 6.83 -3.11 4.70
N HIS A 19 7.34 -2.53 5.79
CA HIS A 19 6.48 -2.00 6.86
C HIS A 19 5.85 -0.68 6.44
N THR A 20 4.51 -0.61 6.53
CA THR A 20 3.71 0.55 6.14
C THR A 20 3.00 1.14 7.36
N LEU A 21 3.06 2.46 7.51
CA LEU A 21 2.31 3.22 8.50
C LEU A 21 0.95 3.61 7.93
N ARG A 22 -0.12 3.36 8.69
CA ARG A 22 -1.49 3.75 8.34
C ARG A 22 -1.91 5.03 9.08
N CYS A 23 -2.96 5.69 8.60
CA CYS A 23 -3.46 6.94 9.20
C CYS A 23 -4.00 6.78 10.63
N ASP A 24 -4.32 5.55 11.07
CA ASP A 24 -4.70 5.23 12.45
C ASP A 24 -3.49 5.06 13.39
N GLY A 25 -2.27 5.25 12.88
CA GLY A 25 -1.03 5.09 13.63
C GLY A 25 -0.54 3.64 13.74
N SER A 26 -1.26 2.67 13.20
CA SER A 26 -0.82 1.27 13.17
C SER A 26 0.25 1.05 12.09
N VAL A 27 1.22 0.18 12.39
CA VAL A 27 2.24 -0.27 11.45
C VAL A 27 1.98 -1.73 11.09
N ARG A 28 1.92 -2.04 9.79
CA ARG A 28 1.68 -3.40 9.29
C ARG A 28 2.71 -3.75 8.22
N PHE A 29 3.15 -4.99 8.19
CA PHE A 29 3.97 -5.49 7.10
C PHE A 29 3.09 -5.71 5.86
N MET A 30 3.48 -5.15 4.74
CA MET A 30 2.85 -5.33 3.43
C MET A 30 3.77 -6.22 2.59
N ASP A 31 3.24 -7.38 2.22
CA ASP A 31 3.96 -8.39 1.45
C ASP A 31 4.13 -7.95 -0.02
N GLU A 32 5.23 -8.34 -0.67
CA GLU A 32 5.49 -8.02 -2.08
C GLU A 32 4.45 -8.60 -3.06
N SER A 33 3.74 -9.66 -2.65
CA SER A 33 2.64 -10.25 -3.42
C SER A 33 1.31 -9.51 -3.25
N THR A 34 1.25 -8.45 -2.42
CA THR A 34 0.05 -7.63 -2.25
C THR A 34 -0.43 -7.10 -3.59
N HIS A 35 -1.71 -7.32 -3.91
CA HIS A 35 -2.26 -6.89 -5.20
C HIS A 35 -2.15 -5.38 -5.36
N ARG A 36 -1.70 -4.94 -6.53
CA ARG A 36 -1.44 -3.52 -6.82
C ARG A 36 -2.66 -2.62 -6.58
N ASP A 37 -3.87 -3.10 -6.83
CA ASP A 37 -5.09 -2.32 -6.58
C ASP A 37 -5.34 -2.08 -5.08
N VAL A 38 -4.99 -3.04 -4.21
CA VAL A 38 -5.07 -2.88 -2.75
C VAL A 38 -4.03 -1.86 -2.27
N TYR A 39 -2.82 -1.92 -2.84
CA TYR A 39 -1.78 -0.92 -2.61
C TYR A 39 -2.26 0.49 -2.98
N PHE A 40 -2.82 0.68 -4.19
CA PHE A 40 -3.29 1.99 -4.63
C PHE A 40 -4.46 2.51 -3.79
N ALA A 41 -5.36 1.63 -3.39
CA ALA A 41 -6.45 1.96 -2.49
C ALA A 41 -5.93 2.57 -1.17
N LEU A 42 -4.95 1.92 -0.53
CA LEU A 42 -4.35 2.43 0.72
C LEU A 42 -3.62 3.77 0.57
N CYS A 43 -3.11 4.08 -0.62
CA CYS A 43 -2.46 5.36 -0.93
C CYS A 43 -3.44 6.44 -1.44
N SER A 44 -4.68 6.06 -1.72
CA SER A 44 -5.74 6.94 -2.16
C SER A 44 -6.41 7.61 -0.96
N ARG A 45 -6.82 8.87 -1.16
CA ARG A 45 -7.76 9.57 -0.27
C ARG A 45 -9.19 9.52 -0.78
N ASP A 46 -9.45 8.76 -1.85
CA ASP A 46 -10.78 8.59 -2.42
C ASP A 46 -11.59 7.70 -1.46
N GLY A 47 -12.22 8.33 -0.48
CA GLY A 47 -12.77 7.75 0.76
C GLY A 47 -13.97 6.80 0.60
N GLY A 48 -13.99 5.96 -0.44
CA GLY A 48 -15.00 4.95 -0.70
C GLY A 48 -14.54 3.50 -0.50
N GLU A 49 -13.27 3.26 -0.21
CA GLU A 49 -12.72 1.90 -0.14
C GLU A 49 -12.88 1.30 1.26
N THR A 50 -13.75 0.29 1.37
CA THR A 50 -13.91 -0.50 2.58
C THR A 50 -12.87 -1.63 2.61
N VAL A 51 -11.93 -1.59 3.54
CA VAL A 51 -11.08 -2.76 3.86
C VAL A 51 -11.94 -3.72 4.69
N ASP A 52 -12.61 -4.65 4.02
CA ASP A 52 -13.29 -5.76 4.69
C ASP A 52 -12.26 -6.71 5.31
N SER A 53 -12.56 -7.19 6.52
CA SER A 53 -11.67 -8.10 7.24
C SER A 53 -12.00 -9.53 6.82
N GLN A 54 -11.21 -10.10 5.92
CA GLN A 54 -11.17 -11.55 5.68
C GLN A 54 -9.94 -12.14 6.38
#